data_AF-A0A103Y2M4-F1
#
_entry.id   AF-A0A103Y2M4-F1
#
_cell.length_a   1.000
_cell.length_b   1.000
_cell.length_c   1.000
_cell.angle_alpha   90.00
_cell.angle_beta   90.00
_cell.angle_gamma   90.00
#
_symmetry.space_group_name_H-M   'P 1'
#
loop_
_entity.id
_entity.type
_entity.pdbx_description
1 polymer ?
#
loop_
_entity_poly.entity_id
_entity_poly.type
_entity_poly.pdbx_seq_one_letter_code
_entity_poly.pdbx_strand_id
1 'polypeptide(L)'
;MEAIGVPFPKSQPMRIYSSLWNADEWATRGGLVKTDWSQAPFTASYRNFNVRPGVLTQLDSSRDEKMKRVQKNHMIYNYCTDTKRFPQGFPRECAITTST
;
A
#
# COMPACT_ATOMS: atom_id res chain seq x y z
N MET A 1 -17.81 -1.20 1.55
CA MET A 1 -16.94 -2.39 1.35
C MET A 1 -17.73 -3.68 1.54
N GLU A 2 -18.19 -4.03 2.74
CA GLU A 2 -18.98 -5.28 2.92
C GLU A 2 -20.34 -5.25 2.19
N ALA A 3 -20.97 -4.07 2.07
CA ALA A 3 -22.21 -3.90 1.33
C ALA A 3 -22.11 -4.29 -0.17
N ILE A 4 -20.90 -4.30 -0.74
CA ILE A 4 -20.64 -4.78 -2.11
C ILE A 4 -20.02 -6.19 -2.14
N GLY A 5 -19.99 -6.87 -0.99
CA GLY A 5 -19.45 -8.22 -0.81
C GLY A 5 -17.93 -8.30 -0.70
N VAL A 6 -17.22 -7.18 -0.48
CA VAL A 6 -15.76 -7.17 -0.32
C VAL A 6 -15.40 -7.22 1.18
N PRO A 7 -14.65 -8.23 1.65
CA PRO A 7 -14.22 -8.33 3.05
C PRO A 7 -13.42 -7.13 3.51
N PHE A 8 -13.57 -6.75 4.79
CA PHE A 8 -12.84 -5.61 5.38
C PHE A 8 -12.35 -5.93 6.80
N PRO A 9 -11.11 -5.58 7.18
CA PRO A 9 -10.54 -5.93 8.49
C PRO A 9 -11.09 -5.03 9.61
N LYS A 10 -12.29 -5.36 10.11
CA LYS A 10 -12.99 -4.59 11.16
C LYS A 10 -12.87 -5.16 12.58
N SER A 11 -12.86 -6.49 12.71
CA SER A 11 -13.08 -7.17 14.00
C SER A 11 -11.89 -7.99 14.47
N GLN A 12 -10.89 -8.21 13.62
CA GLN A 12 -9.68 -8.95 13.97
C GLN A 12 -8.64 -7.98 14.53
N PRO A 13 -8.23 -8.10 15.82
CA PRO A 13 -7.18 -7.26 16.38
C PRO A 13 -5.86 -7.46 15.62
N MET A 14 -5.14 -6.36 15.37
CA MET A 14 -3.87 -6.36 14.63
C MET A 14 -2.69 -5.99 15.51
N ARG A 15 -1.48 -6.39 15.10
CA ARG A 15 -0.21 -6.00 15.71
C ARG A 15 0.63 -5.21 14.72
N ILE A 16 1.48 -4.32 15.22
CA ILE A 16 2.44 -3.57 14.41
C ILE A 16 3.75 -4.38 14.36
N TYR A 17 4.29 -4.56 13.16
CA TYR A 17 5.56 -5.24 12.92
C TYR A 17 6.49 -4.34 12.10
N SER A 18 7.80 -4.46 12.33
CA SER A 18 8.84 -3.82 11.53
C SER A 18 9.96 -4.82 11.27
N SER A 19 10.48 -4.86 10.04
CA SER A 19 11.49 -5.83 9.62
C SER A 19 12.33 -5.28 8.47
N LEU A 20 13.63 -5.58 8.49
CA LEU A 20 14.53 -5.46 7.33
C LEU A 20 14.92 -6.88 6.90
N TRP A 21 14.65 -7.23 5.65
CA TRP A 21 14.86 -8.59 5.14
C TRP A 21 15.18 -8.59 3.63
N ASN A 22 15.79 -9.67 3.14
CA ASN A 22 16.11 -9.83 1.71
C ASN A 22 14.91 -10.34 0.93
N ALA A 23 14.50 -9.61 -0.11
CA ALA A 23 13.37 -9.90 -0.99
C ALA A 23 13.76 -9.92 -2.48
N ASP A 24 14.95 -10.46 -2.78
CA ASP A 24 15.56 -10.56 -4.12
C ASP A 24 14.64 -11.10 -5.22
N GLU A 25 13.65 -11.92 -4.87
CA GLU A 25 12.72 -12.50 -5.84
C GLU A 25 11.80 -11.45 -6.49
N TRP A 26 11.56 -10.30 -5.85
CA TRP A 26 10.56 -9.34 -6.35
C TRP A 26 10.85 -7.86 -6.09
N ALA A 27 11.68 -7.50 -5.11
CA ALA A 27 11.75 -6.13 -4.60
C ALA A 27 12.26 -5.08 -5.62
N THR A 28 13.33 -5.37 -6.34
CA THR A 28 14.01 -4.40 -7.21
C THR A 28 13.87 -4.81 -8.69
N ARG A 29 13.23 -3.94 -9.48
CA ARG A 29 12.88 -4.21 -10.89
C ARG A 29 12.14 -5.55 -11.07
N GLY A 30 11.23 -5.89 -10.16
CA GLY A 30 10.51 -7.17 -10.21
C GLY A 30 11.40 -8.39 -9.98
N GLY A 31 12.51 -8.24 -9.25
CA GLY A 31 13.45 -9.31 -8.92
C GLY A 31 14.62 -9.46 -9.89
N LEU A 32 14.76 -8.58 -10.89
CA LEU A 32 15.84 -8.61 -11.86
C LEU A 32 17.20 -8.15 -11.29
N VAL A 33 17.20 -7.36 -10.22
CA VAL A 33 18.41 -6.88 -9.56
C VAL A 33 18.52 -7.58 -8.22
N LYS A 34 19.65 -8.24 -7.94
CA LYS A 34 19.86 -8.98 -6.69
C LYS A 34 20.66 -8.15 -5.69
N THR A 35 20.53 -8.49 -4.42
CA THR A 35 21.26 -7.86 -3.33
C THR A 35 22.75 -8.10 -3.49
N ASP A 36 23.51 -7.01 -3.54
CA ASP A 36 24.97 -7.06 -3.50
C ASP A 36 25.42 -7.11 -2.03
N TRP A 37 25.64 -8.32 -1.53
CA TRP A 37 26.04 -8.57 -0.14
C TRP A 37 27.41 -8.00 0.23
N SER A 38 28.24 -7.60 -0.75
CA SER A 38 29.50 -6.92 -0.46
C SER A 38 29.30 -5.53 0.14
N GLN A 39 28.11 -4.94 -0.03
CA GLN A 39 27.72 -3.63 0.54
C GLN A 39 27.08 -3.74 1.92
N ALA A 40 27.07 -4.93 2.53
CA ALA A 40 26.62 -5.11 3.90
C ALA A 40 27.53 -4.37 4.89
N PRO A 41 27.00 -3.91 6.05
CA PRO A 41 25.65 -4.15 6.58
C PRO A 41 24.57 -3.19 6.05
N PHE A 42 23.41 -3.73 5.70
CA PHE A 42 22.21 -2.94 5.42
C PHE A 42 21.55 -2.52 6.73
N THR A 43 21.50 -1.21 7.01
CA THR A 43 21.03 -0.69 8.30
C THR A 43 19.78 0.17 8.12
N ALA A 44 18.68 -0.22 8.77
CA ALA A 44 17.47 0.60 8.89
C ALA A 44 17.36 1.16 10.30
N SER A 45 17.10 2.47 10.43
CA SER A 45 16.95 3.15 11.71
C SER A 45 15.51 3.64 11.90
N TYR A 46 14.93 3.36 13.05
CA TYR A 46 13.56 3.74 13.41
C TYR A 46 13.56 4.60 14.67
N ARG A 47 12.69 5.61 14.72
CA ARG A 47 12.49 6.50 15.87
C ARG A 47 11.02 6.89 15.99
N ASN A 48 10.64 7.48 17.12
CA ASN A 48 9.30 8.04 17.36
C ASN A 48 8.16 7.02 17.21
N PHE A 49 8.25 5.87 17.88
CA PHE A 49 7.20 4.86 17.90
C PHE A 49 5.94 5.41 18.59
N ASN A 50 5.00 5.92 17.79
CA ASN A 50 3.73 6.46 18.26
C ASN A 50 2.58 5.53 17.85
N VAL A 51 1.86 4.99 18.82
CA VAL A 51 0.68 4.16 18.58
C VAL A 51 -0.54 4.87 19.15
N ARG A 52 -1.43 5.32 18.26
CA ARG A 52 -2.72 5.91 18.62
C ARG A 52 -3.83 5.00 18.08
N PRO A 53 -4.61 4.31 18.93
CA PRO A 53 -5.81 3.63 18.47
C PRO A 53 -6.80 4.67 17.90
N GLY A 54 -7.37 4.36 16.73
CA GLY A 54 -7.84 5.36 15.77
C GLY A 54 -8.99 6.27 16.22
N VAL A 55 -8.93 7.52 15.76
CA VAL A 55 -10.10 8.36 15.49
C VAL A 55 -10.43 8.17 14.01
N LEU A 56 -11.63 7.69 13.70
CA LEU A 56 -12.12 7.63 12.33
C LEU A 56 -12.60 9.03 11.92
N THR A 57 -11.76 9.79 11.22
CA THR A 57 -12.16 11.06 10.62
C THR A 57 -12.14 10.95 9.10
N GLN A 58 -13.19 11.47 8.46
CA GLN A 58 -13.19 11.68 7.02
C GLN A 58 -12.03 12.59 6.60
N LEU A 59 -11.47 12.35 5.42
CA LEU A 59 -10.47 13.25 4.85
C LEU A 59 -11.13 14.58 4.50
N ASP A 60 -10.53 15.69 4.93
CA ASP A 60 -10.88 17.02 4.45
C ASP A 60 -10.34 17.25 3.02
N SER A 61 -10.84 18.30 2.35
CA SER A 61 -10.47 18.64 0.97
C SER A 61 -8.96 18.85 0.79
N SER A 62 -8.28 19.46 1.76
CA SER A 62 -6.84 19.73 1.68
C SER A 62 -6.01 18.46 1.72
N ARG A 63 -6.43 17.46 2.50
CA ARG A 63 -5.77 16.15 2.60
C ARG A 63 -6.05 15.32 1.35
N ASP A 64 -7.25 15.42 0.80
CA ASP A 64 -7.64 14.76 -0.44
C ASP A 64 -6.83 15.28 -1.65
N GLU A 65 -6.67 16.60 -1.79
CA GLU A 65 -5.85 17.20 -2.86
C GLU A 65 -4.38 16.76 -2.77
N LYS A 66 -3.83 16.67 -1.55
CA LYS A 66 -2.48 16.15 -1.33
C LYS A 66 -2.37 14.69 -1.75
N MET A 67 -3.36 13.86 -1.41
CA MET A 67 -3.40 12.46 -1.83
C MET A 67 -3.47 12.33 -3.35
N LYS A 68 -4.36 13.10 -4.00
CA LYS A 68 -4.50 13.16 -5.47
C LYS A 68 -3.19 13.57 -6.15
N ARG A 69 -2.46 14.55 -5.60
CA ARG A 69 -1.17 14.97 -6.13
C ARG A 69 -0.10 13.89 -6.02
N VAL A 70 -0.05 13.17 -4.90
CA VAL A 70 0.88 12.05 -4.71
C VAL A 70 0.56 10.92 -5.69
N GLN A 71 -0.73 10.55 -5.81
CA GLN A 71 -1.17 9.54 -6.77
C GLN A 71 -0.84 9.93 -8.21
N LYS A 72 -1.08 11.19 -8.61
CA LYS A 72 -0.82 11.66 -9.97
C LYS A 72 0.67 11.65 -10.34
N ASN A 73 1.53 12.05 -9.40
CA ASN A 73 2.94 12.34 -9.72
C ASN A 73 3.91 11.23 -9.31
N HIS A 74 3.56 10.36 -8.36
CA HIS A 74 4.48 9.39 -7.75
C HIS A 74 3.98 7.95 -7.77
N MET A 75 2.73 7.68 -8.19
CA MET A 75 2.21 6.31 -8.27
C MET A 75 2.74 5.62 -9.52
N ILE A 76 3.54 4.57 -9.32
CA ILE A 76 4.13 3.77 -10.41
C ILE A 76 3.37 2.47 -10.72
N TYR A 77 2.49 2.05 -9.80
CA TYR A 77 1.68 0.84 -9.94
C TYR A 77 0.33 1.02 -9.24
N ASN A 78 -0.74 0.55 -9.88
CA ASN A 78 -2.09 0.52 -9.31
C ASN A 78 -2.80 -0.75 -9.78
N TYR A 79 -3.19 -1.60 -8.85
CA TYR A 79 -3.84 -2.89 -9.13
C TYR A 79 -5.23 -2.71 -9.78
N CYS A 80 -5.95 -1.61 -9.49
CA CYS A 80 -7.27 -1.35 -10.06
C CYS A 80 -7.25 -1.02 -11.55
N THR A 81 -6.08 -0.72 -12.11
CA THR A 81 -5.89 -0.42 -13.54
C THR A 81 -5.01 -1.46 -14.23
N ASP A 82 -4.61 -2.51 -13.52
CA ASP A 82 -3.73 -3.56 -14.03
C ASP A 82 -4.53 -4.62 -14.79
N THR A 83 -4.74 -4.37 -16.09
CA THR A 83 -5.45 -5.28 -17.00
C THR A 83 -4.74 -6.61 -17.21
N LYS A 84 -3.41 -6.67 -17.02
CA LYS A 84 -2.64 -7.90 -17.14
C LYS A 84 -2.90 -8.84 -15.97
N ARG A 85 -3.00 -8.28 -14.76
CA ARG A 85 -3.33 -9.04 -13.55
C ARG A 85 -4.80 -9.44 -13.48
N PHE A 86 -5.70 -8.59 -13.99
CA PHE A 86 -7.14 -8.80 -13.95
C PHE A 86 -7.78 -8.83 -15.34
N PRO A 87 -7.47 -9.84 -16.18
CA PRO A 87 -7.98 -9.90 -17.55
C PRO A 87 -9.49 -10.15 -17.64
N GLN A 88 -10.11 -10.70 -16.58
CA GLN A 88 -11.53 -11.04 -16.54
C GLN A 88 -12.39 -9.96 -15.86
N GLY A 89 -11.81 -8.81 -15.53
CA GLY A 89 -12.48 -7.72 -14.83
C GLY A 89 -11.85 -7.42 -13.48
N PHE A 90 -11.96 -6.16 -13.08
CA PHE A 90 -11.30 -5.64 -11.87
C PHE A 90 -12.04 -6.03 -10.59
N PRO A 91 -11.32 -6.08 -9.45
CA PRO A 91 -11.94 -6.24 -8.14
C PRO A 91 -13.05 -5.22 -7.88
N ARG A 92 -14.12 -5.61 -7.18
CA ARG A 92 -15.34 -4.80 -7.01
C ARG A 92 -15.09 -3.49 -6.27
N GLU A 93 -14.10 -3.45 -5.39
CA GLU A 93 -13.71 -2.25 -4.66
C GLU A 93 -13.16 -1.15 -5.57
N CYS A 94 -12.61 -1.49 -6.73
CA CYS A 94 -12.09 -0.53 -7.70
C CYS A 94 -13.19 0.29 -8.38
N ALA A 95 -14.44 -0.17 -8.35
CA ALA A 95 -15.58 0.59 -8.86
C ALA A 95 -16.05 1.69 -7.87
N ILE A 96 -15.65 1.63 -6.60
CA ILE A 96 -16.04 2.62 -5.57
C ILE A 96 -15.19 3.89 -5.66
N THR A 97 -13.97 3.81 -6.21
CA THR A 97 -13.01 4.93 -6.26
C THR A 97 -13.39 6.08 -7.21
N THR A 98 -14.53 6.02 -7.89
CA THR A 98 -15.00 7.08 -8.82
C THR A 98 -16.15 7.94 -8.28
N SER A 99 -16.59 7.73 -7.03
CA SER A 99 -17.70 8.49 -6.44
C SER A 99 -17.22 9.46 -5.35
N THR A 100 -16.42 10.46 -5.72
CA THR A 100 -16.38 11.81 -5.10
C THR A 100 -15.70 12.82 -6.02
#